data_AF-A0A2T3M5P7-F1
#
_entry.id   AF-A0A2T3M5P7-F1
#
_cell.length_a   1.000
_cell.length_b   1.000
_cell.length_c   1.000
_cell.angle_alpha   90.00
_cell.angle_beta   90.00
_cell.angle_gamma   90.00
#
_symmetry.space_group_name_H-M   'P 1'
#
loop_
_entity.id
_entity.type
_entity.pdbx_description
1 polymer ?
#
loop_
_entity_poly.entity_id
_entity_poly.type
_entity_poly.pdbx_seq_one_letter_code
_entity_poly.pdbx_strand_id
1 'polypeptide(L)' 'PALLLVNPKTNSIKPLAYGFISQEELLGRFLNVATDYAPDF' A
#
# COMPACT_ATOMS: atom_id res chain seq x y z
N PRO A 1 2.30 1.92 -15.39
CA PRO A 1 2.23 0.69 -14.57
C PRO A 1 1.37 0.91 -13.31
N ALA A 2 0.46 0.00 -13.00
CA ALA A 2 -0.37 0.04 -11.79
C ALA A 2 0.08 -1.06 -10.83
N LEU A 3 0.22 -0.74 -9.55
CA LEU A 3 0.62 -1.68 -8.49
C LEU A 3 -0.57 -1.97 -7.58
N LEU A 4 -0.83 -3.26 -7.34
CA LEU A 4 -1.94 -3.75 -6.52
C LEU A 4 -1.37 -4.51 -5.32
N LEU A 5 -1.81 -4.17 -4.11
CA LEU A 5 -1.54 -4.98 -2.91
C LEU A 5 -2.59 -6.08 -2.83
N VAL A 6 -2.14 -7.32 -2.85
CA VAL A 6 -2.99 -8.50 -2.66
C VAL A 6 -2.70 -9.06 -1.28
N ASN A 7 -3.72 -9.13 -0.41
CA ASN A 7 -3.65 -9.91 0.82
C ASN A 7 -4.21 -11.32 0.55
N PRO A 8 -3.37 -12.35 0.44
CA PRO A 8 -3.80 -13.71 0.08
C PRO A 8 -4.60 -14.42 1.20
N LYS A 9 -4.56 -13.92 2.44
CA LYS A 9 -5.32 -14.52 3.55
C LYS A 9 -6.78 -14.05 3.59
N THR A 10 -7.03 -12.82 3.16
CA THR A 10 -8.37 -12.19 3.23
C THR A 10 -8.98 -11.95 1.86
N ASN A 11 -8.28 -12.30 0.76
CA ASN A 11 -8.64 -12.00 -0.62
C ASN A 11 -8.93 -10.51 -0.88
N SER A 12 -8.41 -9.62 -0.02
CA SER A 12 -8.54 -8.18 -0.18
C SER A 12 -7.53 -7.68 -1.20
N ILE A 13 -8.00 -6.92 -2.17
CA ILE A 13 -7.19 -6.25 -3.19
C ILE A 13 -7.30 -4.74 -2.96
N LYS A 14 -6.19 -4.09 -2.63
CA LYS A 14 -6.11 -2.63 -2.45
C LYS A 14 -5.14 -2.03 -3.48
N PRO A 15 -5.53 -0.99 -4.24
CA PRO A 15 -4.61 -0.34 -5.18
C PRO A 15 -3.55 0.46 -4.42
N LEU A 16 -2.26 0.19 -4.67
CA LEU A 16 -1.13 0.86 -4.01
C LEU A 16 -0.70 2.13 -4.74
N ALA A 17 -0.63 2.09 -6.07
CA ALA A 17 -0.17 3.23 -6.86
C ALA A 17 -0.63 3.18 -8.32
N TYR A 18 -0.94 4.36 -8.86
CA TYR A 18 -1.12 4.62 -10.28
C TYR A 18 0.02 5.55 -10.74
N GLY A 19 0.97 5.06 -11.56
CA GLY A 19 2.07 5.86 -12.12
C GLY A 19 3.49 5.50 -11.64
N PHE A 20 4.49 6.28 -12.04
CA PHE A 20 5.89 6.15 -11.60
C PHE A 20 6.06 6.86 -10.25
N ILE A 21 5.88 6.09 -9.17
CA ILE A 21 6.11 6.55 -7.79
C ILE A 21 7.55 6.23 -7.36
N SER A 22 8.17 7.07 -6.53
CA SER A 22 9.49 6.77 -5.97
C SER A 22 9.38 5.61 -4.96
N GLN A 23 10.47 4.86 -4.76
CA GLN A 23 10.50 3.69 -3.85
C GLN A 23 10.16 4.08 -2.40
N GLU A 24 10.58 5.26 -1.98
CA GLU A 24 10.32 5.81 -0.64
C GLU A 24 8.84 6.12 -0.45
N GLU A 25 8.20 6.72 -1.45
CA GLU A 25 6.78 7.07 -1.41
C GLU A 25 5.90 5.80 -1.51
N LEU A 26 6.38 4.75 -2.19
CA LEU A 26 5.76 3.42 -2.18
C LEU A 26 5.78 2.79 -0.78
N LEU A 27 6.91 2.85 -0.08
CA LEU A 27 7.07 2.29 1.27
C LEU A 27 6.12 2.97 2.26
N GLY A 28 6.01 4.30 2.22
CA GLY A 28 5.07 5.04 3.06
C GLY A 28 3.61 4.65 2.81
N ARG A 29 3.20 4.48 1.55
CA ARG A 29 1.84 4.04 1.20
C ARG A 29 1.57 2.60 1.63
N PHE A 30 2.56 1.72 1.50
CA PHE A 30 2.45 0.34 1.97
C PHE A 30 2.26 0.29 3.49
N LEU A 31 3.08 1.04 4.25
CA LEU A 31 2.98 1.12 5.71
C LEU A 31 1.59 1.61 6.13
N ASN A 32 1.12 2.71 5.56
CA ASN A 32 -0.21 3.26 5.86
C ASN A 32 -1.34 2.26 5.60
N VAL A 33 -1.27 1.50 4.50
CA VAL A 33 -2.28 0.48 4.18
C VAL A 33 -2.17 -0.73 5.10
N ALA A 34 -0.95 -1.12 5.50
CA ALA A 34 -0.69 -2.25 6.38
C ALA A 34 -1.12 -1.96 7.83
N THR A 35 -1.01 -0.72 8.29
CA THR A 35 -1.42 -0.26 9.62
C THR A 35 -2.85 0.27 9.66
N ASP A 36 -3.59 0.23 8.54
CA ASP A 36 -4.94 0.79 8.40
C ASP A 36 -5.00 2.28 8.84
N TYR A 37 -3.94 3.03 8.52
CA TYR A 37 -3.75 4.43 8.90
C TYR A 37 -3.75 4.66 10.42
N ALA A 38 -3.43 3.63 11.22
CA ALA A 38 -3.24 3.80 12.65
C ALA A 38 -2.10 4.79 12.93
N PRO A 39 -2.35 5.82 13.75
CA PRO A 39 -1.31 6.79 14.11
C PRO A 39 -0.28 6.15 15.04
N ASP A 40 1.00 6.30 14.70
CA ASP A 40 2.15 5.92 15.53
C ASP A 40 2.42 7.11 16.48
N PHE A 41 1.85 7.08 17.70
CA PHE A 41 2.03 8.08 18.74
C PHE A 41 3.01 7.61 19.80
#